data_AF-A0A7J9KGA7-F1
#
_entry.id   AF-A0A7J9KGA7-F1
#
_cell.length_a   1.000
_cell.length_b   1.000
_cell.length_c   1.000
_cell.angle_alpha   90.00
_cell.angle_beta   90.00
_cell.angle_gamma   90.00
#
_symmetry.space_group_name_H-M   'P 1'
#
loop_
_entity.id
_entity.type
_entity.pdbx_description
1 polymer ?
#
loop_
_entity_poly.entity_id
_entity_poly.type
_entity_poly.pdbx_seq_one_letter_code
_entity_poly.pdbx_strand_id
1 'polypeptide(L)'
;MAAEFPGTPGTSESSVADAPLEDVQVSRCCQVWKNKYSKAERGRVFLKQGIRILEKGYDDIQAENLTLKKAYEEEQALTKVEKEGREKELALRVSLENELSVLKSEISNLKKKGVSDIEDKIEEIKHLKARVSDMNKEISWLKELVEKEKKRADLEKRKAAEASTYAATERGKAGEEHRLKQLETLRKDVSEAKSKLDSEKSKIDEETKKLQEEKKKAVEERKFVDLEMAKASELRKIAEETKKKAVDERKCADLEMAKASELRKIAEETKKKAVDERKCADLEMAKAEKQRKIAKETKKKAVEERKCADLEMAEVVKQRKIAEENMKKAVEVRKQADIEMAKAEEQRKIAEENKKAVEGAKVEEQRKVVEATKKKAVKEKLHNNNLTKQLEQARRRNEELHKNLHELSGSRNMEEAPFDQPDRNTIAAKTEKTAQFKVLKEDADKSRAVSGSLQVEDIGKEKTISERKKADSNTRKAEKKRKLVEVNTKTMKREHRGDHLSKLLEDSKLKINELQKQIHELSSNEKKIGELFVSSNNGISAEVAEVKLLKKQLKFEKERVKHAKDVARLEKCRSNLLQQELGCMKLKLIQLLDRLDAVDNCFLAPAEGIYDME
;
A
#
# COMPACT_ATOMS: atom_id res chain seq x y z
N MET A 1 -32.54 -18.32 -50.66
CA MET A 1 -32.59 -19.47 -51.60
C MET A 1 -33.14 -20.65 -50.83
N ALA A 2 -34.13 -21.34 -51.38
CA ALA A 2 -34.53 -22.66 -50.87
C ALA A 2 -33.62 -23.74 -51.48
N ALA A 3 -33.55 -24.89 -50.83
CA ALA A 3 -32.97 -26.12 -51.36
C ALA A 3 -33.91 -27.28 -50.99
N GLU A 4 -34.08 -28.24 -51.90
CA GLU A 4 -35.20 -29.18 -51.89
C GLU A 4 -34.73 -30.64 -52.01
N PHE A 5 -35.38 -31.54 -51.24
CA PHE A 5 -35.42 -33.01 -51.40
C PHE A 5 -34.06 -33.76 -51.38
N PRO A 6 -34.04 -35.11 -51.40
CA PRO A 6 -35.09 -36.13 -51.17
C PRO A 6 -34.94 -36.78 -49.76
N GLY A 7 -35.63 -37.85 -49.33
CA GLY A 7 -36.75 -38.64 -49.87
C GLY A 7 -36.94 -39.95 -49.08
N THR A 8 -38.20 -40.36 -48.89
CA THR A 8 -38.72 -41.58 -48.23
C THR A 8 -37.95 -42.89 -48.49
N PRO A 9 -37.87 -43.85 -47.53
CA PRO A 9 -39.02 -44.59 -46.97
C PRO A 9 -39.05 -44.66 -45.43
N GLY A 10 -40.11 -45.14 -44.76
CA GLY A 10 -41.31 -45.82 -45.27
C GLY A 10 -41.39 -47.28 -44.82
N THR A 11 -41.53 -47.51 -43.51
CA THR A 11 -41.66 -48.84 -42.90
C THR A 11 -43.07 -49.08 -42.37
N SER A 12 -43.88 -49.77 -43.15
CA SER A 12 -45.11 -50.42 -42.70
C SER A 12 -44.79 -51.73 -41.99
N GLU A 13 -45.24 -51.90 -40.76
CA GLU A 13 -45.46 -53.17 -40.03
C GLU A 13 -45.81 -52.81 -38.57
N SER A 14 -46.63 -53.54 -37.81
CA SER A 14 -47.70 -54.48 -38.14
C SER A 14 -48.52 -54.63 -36.84
N SER A 15 -49.82 -54.36 -36.87
CA SER A 15 -50.67 -54.55 -35.69
C SER A 15 -50.99 -56.04 -35.51
N VAL A 16 -50.05 -56.79 -34.96
CA VAL A 16 -50.31 -58.16 -34.50
C VAL A 16 -51.22 -58.08 -33.28
N ALA A 17 -52.46 -58.51 -33.44
CA ALA A 17 -53.46 -58.52 -32.37
C ALA A 17 -53.10 -59.54 -31.28
N ASP A 18 -53.62 -59.33 -30.07
CA ASP A 18 -53.60 -60.31 -28.98
C ASP A 18 -54.41 -61.56 -29.36
N ALA A 19 -53.75 -62.53 -29.99
CA ALA A 19 -54.20 -63.91 -30.00
C ALA A 19 -53.91 -64.52 -28.61
N PRO A 20 -54.84 -65.25 -27.98
CA PRO A 20 -54.55 -65.98 -26.76
C PRO A 20 -53.41 -66.97 -27.02
N LEU A 21 -52.30 -66.82 -26.29
CA LEU A 21 -51.23 -67.81 -26.31
C LEU A 21 -51.73 -69.07 -25.62
N GLU A 22 -52.17 -70.06 -26.41
CA GLU A 22 -52.16 -71.44 -25.96
C GLU A 22 -50.75 -71.78 -25.46
N ASP A 23 -50.67 -72.57 -24.38
CA ASP A 23 -49.40 -72.95 -23.74
C ASP A 23 -48.69 -74.05 -24.55
N VAL A 24 -48.37 -73.71 -25.80
CA VAL A 24 -47.52 -74.52 -26.68
C VAL A 24 -46.20 -74.72 -25.96
N GLN A 25 -45.91 -75.97 -25.58
CA GLN A 25 -44.67 -76.34 -24.91
C GLN A 25 -43.47 -76.11 -25.85
N VAL A 26 -43.00 -74.87 -25.88
CA VAL A 26 -41.80 -74.43 -26.59
C VAL A 26 -40.66 -75.36 -26.18
N SER A 27 -40.08 -76.07 -27.14
CA SER A 27 -39.09 -77.10 -26.82
C SER A 27 -37.97 -76.50 -25.96
N ARG A 28 -37.42 -77.31 -25.05
CA ARG A 28 -36.44 -76.86 -24.05
C ARG A 28 -35.22 -76.17 -24.69
N CYS A 29 -34.87 -76.52 -25.93
CA CYS A 29 -33.87 -75.83 -26.74
C CYS A 29 -34.33 -74.41 -27.14
N CYS A 30 -35.51 -74.28 -27.76
CA CYS A 30 -36.04 -73.00 -28.24
C CYS A 30 -36.23 -71.97 -27.10
N GLN A 31 -36.65 -72.41 -25.91
CA GLN A 31 -36.81 -71.52 -24.75
C GLN A 31 -35.45 -71.03 -24.20
N VAL A 32 -34.40 -71.87 -24.27
CA VAL A 32 -33.02 -71.44 -23.94
C VAL A 32 -32.52 -70.40 -24.96
N TRP A 33 -32.77 -70.58 -26.25
CA TRP A 33 -32.43 -69.60 -27.28
C TRP A 33 -33.18 -68.26 -27.10
N LYS A 34 -34.49 -68.30 -26.82
CA LYS A 34 -35.30 -67.10 -26.54
C LYS A 34 -34.75 -66.31 -25.34
N ASN A 35 -34.30 -67.01 -24.29
CA ASN A 35 -33.65 -66.40 -23.12
C ASN A 35 -32.24 -65.85 -23.43
N LYS A 36 -31.41 -66.57 -24.21
CA LYS A 36 -30.10 -66.08 -24.67
C LYS A 36 -30.24 -64.80 -25.49
N TYR A 37 -31.14 -64.80 -26.48
CA TYR A 37 -31.42 -63.64 -27.33
C TYR A 37 -31.91 -62.44 -26.49
N SER A 38 -32.87 -62.67 -25.59
CA SER A 38 -33.38 -61.62 -24.69
C SER A 38 -32.32 -61.06 -23.73
N LYS A 39 -31.28 -61.84 -23.38
CA LYS A 39 -30.12 -61.34 -22.61
C LYS A 39 -29.20 -60.49 -23.50
N ALA A 40 -28.91 -60.94 -24.72
CA ALA A 40 -28.07 -60.22 -25.69
C ALA A 40 -28.70 -58.87 -26.13
N GLU A 41 -30.01 -58.83 -26.38
CA GLU A 41 -30.72 -57.59 -26.76
C GLU A 41 -30.66 -56.54 -25.63
N ARG A 42 -30.84 -56.96 -24.37
CA ARG A 42 -30.64 -56.07 -23.21
C ARG A 42 -29.20 -55.58 -23.10
N GLY A 43 -28.21 -56.46 -23.29
CA GLY A 43 -26.80 -56.09 -23.34
C GLY A 43 -26.51 -55.04 -24.42
N ARG A 44 -27.06 -55.23 -25.63
CA ARG A 44 -26.95 -54.28 -26.75
C ARG A 44 -27.60 -52.92 -26.46
N VAL A 45 -28.70 -52.88 -25.70
CA VAL A 45 -29.31 -51.62 -25.23
C VAL A 45 -28.41 -50.91 -24.21
N PHE A 46 -27.83 -51.64 -23.24
CA PHE A 46 -26.88 -51.05 -22.28
C PHE A 46 -25.60 -50.55 -22.97
N LEU A 47 -25.02 -51.30 -23.91
CA LEU A 47 -23.89 -50.86 -24.74
C LEU A 47 -24.20 -49.58 -25.52
N LYS A 48 -25.35 -49.52 -26.21
CA LYS A 48 -25.82 -48.29 -26.87
C LYS A 48 -26.02 -47.12 -25.91
N GLN A 49 -26.26 -47.36 -24.62
CA GLN A 49 -26.38 -46.30 -23.62
C GLN A 49 -25.02 -45.88 -23.04
N GLY A 50 -24.08 -46.82 -22.86
CA GLY A 50 -22.69 -46.53 -22.51
C GLY A 50 -21.99 -45.70 -23.59
N ILE A 51 -22.12 -46.10 -24.86
CA ILE A 51 -21.57 -45.35 -26.02
C ILE A 51 -22.05 -43.90 -26.01
N ARG A 52 -23.36 -43.64 -25.87
CA ARG A 52 -23.91 -42.27 -25.81
C ARG A 52 -23.43 -41.43 -24.61
N ILE A 53 -23.02 -42.08 -23.51
CA ILE A 53 -22.40 -41.39 -22.36
C ILE A 53 -20.93 -41.06 -22.67
N LEU A 54 -20.21 -41.95 -23.34
CA LEU A 54 -18.82 -41.73 -23.78
C LEU A 54 -18.71 -40.68 -24.89
N GLU A 55 -19.59 -40.71 -25.90
CA GLU A 55 -19.71 -39.70 -26.96
C GLU A 55 -19.93 -38.30 -26.35
N LYS A 56 -20.95 -38.16 -25.49
CA LYS A 56 -21.19 -36.89 -24.79
C LYS A 56 -19.99 -36.47 -23.91
N GLY A 57 -19.33 -37.41 -23.25
CA GLY A 57 -18.14 -37.14 -22.45
C GLY A 57 -16.96 -36.65 -23.29
N TYR A 58 -16.81 -37.18 -24.51
CA TYR A 58 -15.83 -36.70 -25.49
C TYR A 58 -16.15 -35.27 -25.93
N ASP A 59 -17.40 -34.98 -26.30
CA ASP A 59 -17.84 -33.63 -26.70
C ASP A 59 -17.64 -32.59 -25.57
N ASP A 60 -18.03 -32.94 -24.34
CA ASP A 60 -17.84 -32.08 -23.16
C ASP A 60 -16.33 -31.79 -22.93
N ILE A 61 -15.47 -32.81 -23.06
CA ILE A 61 -14.00 -32.67 -22.95
C ILE A 61 -13.42 -31.87 -24.12
N GLN A 62 -13.94 -32.02 -25.33
CA GLN A 62 -13.47 -31.28 -26.51
C GLN A 62 -13.81 -29.77 -26.36
N ALA A 63 -15.00 -29.45 -25.87
CA ALA A 63 -15.41 -28.10 -25.55
C ALA A 63 -14.57 -27.48 -24.40
N GLU A 64 -14.24 -28.25 -23.36
CA GLU A 64 -13.33 -27.81 -22.30
C GLU A 64 -11.92 -27.52 -22.85
N ASN A 65 -11.35 -28.39 -23.69
CA ASN A 65 -10.03 -28.16 -24.29
C ASN A 65 -10.01 -26.92 -25.21
N LEU A 66 -11.06 -26.67 -25.99
CA LEU A 66 -11.19 -25.45 -26.79
C LEU A 66 -11.24 -24.19 -25.91
N THR A 67 -11.96 -24.26 -24.79
CA THR A 67 -12.07 -23.17 -23.80
C THR A 67 -10.72 -22.90 -23.12
N LEU A 68 -10.02 -23.95 -22.69
CA LEU A 68 -8.68 -23.86 -22.08
C LEU A 68 -7.63 -23.32 -23.05
N LYS A 69 -7.67 -23.73 -24.33
CA LYS A 69 -6.78 -23.18 -25.37
C LYS A 69 -6.99 -21.68 -25.54
N LYS A 70 -8.24 -21.23 -25.63
CA LYS A 70 -8.57 -19.80 -25.75
C LYS A 70 -8.10 -19.00 -24.54
N ALA A 71 -8.30 -19.51 -23.32
CA ALA A 71 -7.80 -18.87 -22.10
C ALA A 71 -6.27 -18.80 -22.04
N TYR A 72 -5.57 -19.82 -22.56
CA TYR A 72 -4.10 -19.81 -22.66
C TYR A 72 -3.58 -18.77 -23.66
N GLU A 73 -4.24 -18.61 -24.80
CA GLU A 73 -3.92 -17.57 -25.80
C GLU A 73 -4.20 -16.16 -25.26
N GLU A 74 -5.27 -15.98 -24.48
CA GLU A 74 -5.58 -14.74 -23.75
C GLU A 74 -4.52 -14.39 -22.69
N GLU A 75 -4.07 -15.36 -21.88
CA GLU A 75 -2.96 -15.18 -20.92
C GLU A 75 -1.62 -14.86 -21.60
N GLN A 76 -1.31 -15.48 -22.75
CA GLN A 76 -0.13 -15.08 -23.54
C GLN A 76 -0.23 -13.61 -23.99
N ALA A 77 -1.40 -13.15 -24.46
CA ALA A 77 -1.61 -11.77 -24.85
C ALA A 77 -1.47 -10.81 -23.65
N LEU A 78 -2.06 -11.14 -22.49
CA LEU A 78 -1.96 -10.35 -21.27
C LEU A 78 -0.50 -10.22 -20.79
N THR A 79 0.25 -11.31 -20.73
CA THR A 79 1.67 -11.25 -20.32
C THR A 79 2.58 -10.52 -21.32
N LYS A 80 2.19 -10.42 -22.60
CA LYS A 80 2.87 -9.55 -23.58
C LYS A 80 2.59 -8.07 -23.28
N VAL A 81 1.33 -7.70 -23.06
CA VAL A 81 0.93 -6.33 -22.70
C VAL A 81 1.57 -5.89 -21.36
N GLU A 82 1.68 -6.79 -20.38
CA GLU A 82 2.34 -6.53 -19.10
C GLU A 82 3.86 -6.26 -19.26
N LYS A 83 4.53 -6.93 -20.20
CA LYS A 83 5.95 -6.66 -20.53
C LYS A 83 6.12 -5.31 -21.22
N GLU A 84 5.34 -5.05 -22.27
CA GLU A 84 5.35 -3.74 -22.95
C GLU A 84 5.01 -2.57 -22.01
N GLY A 85 4.11 -2.80 -21.05
CA GLY A 85 3.78 -1.83 -20.00
C GLY A 85 4.98 -1.52 -19.10
N ARG A 86 5.70 -2.54 -18.61
CA ARG A 86 6.93 -2.38 -17.81
C ARG A 86 8.06 -1.73 -18.60
N GLU A 87 8.21 -2.04 -19.88
CA GLU A 87 9.22 -1.40 -20.74
C GLU A 87 8.95 0.11 -20.89
N LYS A 88 7.67 0.49 -21.06
CA LYS A 88 7.24 1.91 -21.08
C LYS A 88 7.42 2.59 -19.72
N GLU A 89 7.12 1.90 -18.61
CA GLU A 89 7.38 2.37 -17.24
C GLU A 89 8.88 2.65 -17.00
N LEU A 90 9.75 1.72 -17.39
CA LEU A 90 11.20 1.85 -17.26
C LEU A 90 11.74 3.01 -18.10
N ALA A 91 11.27 3.19 -19.33
CA ALA A 91 11.65 4.31 -20.18
C ALA A 91 11.26 5.66 -19.58
N LEU A 92 10.01 5.80 -19.10
CA LEU A 92 9.53 7.01 -18.42
C LEU A 92 10.33 7.30 -17.14
N ARG A 93 10.63 6.26 -16.35
CA ARG A 93 11.44 6.38 -15.14
C ARG A 93 12.86 6.89 -15.44
N VAL A 94 13.49 6.42 -16.51
CA VAL A 94 14.82 6.90 -16.92
C VAL A 94 14.77 8.37 -17.37
N SER A 95 13.70 8.82 -18.05
CA SER A 95 13.50 10.24 -18.35
C SER A 95 13.46 11.09 -17.07
N LEU A 96 12.60 10.70 -16.12
CA LEU A 96 12.45 11.41 -14.85
C LEU A 96 13.75 11.40 -14.01
N GLU A 97 14.52 10.31 -14.03
CA GLU A 97 15.81 10.22 -13.32
C GLU A 97 16.89 11.10 -13.97
N ASN A 98 16.84 11.31 -15.30
CA ASN A 98 17.66 12.29 -16.00
C ASN A 98 17.22 13.74 -15.70
N GLU A 99 15.91 14.03 -15.75
CA GLU A 99 15.34 15.35 -15.43
C GLU A 99 15.66 15.77 -13.99
N LEU A 100 15.50 14.86 -13.02
CA LEU A 100 15.92 15.08 -11.63
C LEU A 100 17.44 15.31 -11.50
N SER A 101 18.26 14.66 -12.34
CA SER A 101 19.71 14.88 -12.36
C SER A 101 20.08 16.26 -12.93
N VAL A 102 19.39 16.72 -13.98
CA VAL A 102 19.52 18.08 -14.54
C VAL A 102 19.13 19.12 -13.48
N LEU A 103 17.92 19.03 -12.92
CA LEU A 103 17.42 19.95 -11.90
C LEU A 103 18.33 20.00 -10.66
N LYS A 104 18.87 18.85 -10.23
CA LYS A 104 19.83 18.78 -9.12
C LYS A 104 21.16 19.48 -9.45
N SER A 105 21.61 19.42 -10.71
CA SER A 105 22.79 20.16 -11.16
C SER A 105 22.53 21.67 -11.23
N GLU A 106 21.34 22.08 -11.68
CA GLU A 106 20.91 23.48 -11.74
C GLU A 106 20.79 24.07 -10.32
N ILE A 107 20.13 23.38 -9.39
CA ILE A 107 20.07 23.77 -7.96
C ILE A 107 21.48 23.88 -7.36
N SER A 108 22.42 23.00 -7.73
CA SER A 108 23.82 23.10 -7.27
C SER A 108 24.52 24.34 -7.82
N ASN A 109 24.31 24.67 -9.10
CA ASN A 109 24.89 25.85 -9.75
C ASN A 109 24.28 27.15 -9.21
N LEU A 110 22.96 27.21 -9.05
CA LEU A 110 22.24 28.33 -8.43
C LEU A 110 22.69 28.54 -6.98
N LYS A 111 22.89 27.46 -6.20
CA LYS A 111 23.41 27.57 -4.83
C LYS A 111 24.85 28.09 -4.80
N LYS A 112 25.74 27.62 -5.69
CA LYS A 112 27.12 28.14 -5.80
C LYS A 112 27.13 29.63 -6.15
N LYS A 113 26.37 30.01 -7.19
CA LYS A 113 26.25 31.42 -7.60
C LYS A 113 25.66 32.29 -6.49
N GLY A 114 24.62 31.81 -5.81
CA GLY A 114 24.03 32.53 -4.68
C GLY A 114 25.00 32.76 -3.53
N VAL A 115 26.00 31.89 -3.33
CA VAL A 115 27.07 32.08 -2.34
C VAL A 115 28.09 33.11 -2.83
N SER A 116 28.62 32.99 -4.06
CA SER A 116 29.58 33.99 -4.59
C SER A 116 28.96 35.38 -4.67
N ASP A 117 27.71 35.49 -5.15
CA ASP A 117 26.96 36.75 -5.22
C ASP A 117 26.73 37.38 -3.82
N ILE A 118 26.91 36.64 -2.71
CA ILE A 118 26.88 37.16 -1.33
C ILE A 118 28.29 37.50 -0.83
N GLU A 119 29.28 36.62 -1.07
CA GLU A 119 30.67 36.85 -0.67
C GLU A 119 31.26 38.12 -1.32
N ASP A 120 30.99 38.34 -2.61
CA ASP A 120 31.40 39.57 -3.33
C ASP A 120 30.81 40.84 -2.69
N LYS A 121 29.53 40.79 -2.28
CA LYS A 121 28.85 41.92 -1.62
C LYS A 121 29.38 42.17 -0.21
N ILE A 122 29.75 41.11 0.51
CA ILE A 122 30.40 41.21 1.82
C ILE A 122 31.77 41.88 1.68
N GLU A 123 32.54 41.57 0.64
CA GLU A 123 33.82 42.22 0.38
C GLU A 123 33.66 43.68 -0.07
N GLU A 124 32.66 44.00 -0.90
CA GLU A 124 32.29 45.38 -1.24
C GLU A 124 31.93 46.19 0.01
N ILE A 125 31.10 45.64 0.92
CA ILE A 125 30.75 46.29 2.19
C ILE A 125 32.00 46.54 3.04
N LYS A 126 32.96 45.59 3.12
CA LYS A 126 34.24 45.79 3.84
C LYS A 126 35.06 46.94 3.22
N HIS A 127 35.21 46.96 1.89
CA HIS A 127 35.96 48.00 1.19
C HIS A 127 35.33 49.39 1.35
N LEU A 128 34.01 49.52 1.22
CA LEU A 128 33.28 50.77 1.46
C LEU A 128 33.44 51.24 2.92
N LYS A 129 33.36 50.31 3.89
CA LYS A 129 33.52 50.61 5.32
C LYS A 129 34.94 51.05 5.68
N ALA A 130 35.97 50.48 5.04
CA ALA A 130 37.35 50.95 5.15
C ALA A 130 37.50 52.37 4.60
N ARG A 131 37.00 52.64 3.38
CA ARG A 131 37.01 53.98 2.77
C ARG A 131 36.31 55.03 3.63
N VAL A 132 35.18 54.69 4.24
CA VAL A 132 34.47 55.55 5.20
C VAL A 132 35.30 55.79 6.46
N SER A 133 36.07 54.82 6.95
CA SER A 133 37.00 55.01 8.07
C SER A 133 38.08 56.04 7.73
N ASP A 134 38.71 55.93 6.56
CA ASP A 134 39.78 56.84 6.14
C ASP A 134 39.29 58.26 5.89
N MET A 135 38.14 58.43 5.21
CA MET A 135 37.52 59.75 5.04
C MET A 135 37.10 60.39 6.37
N ASN A 136 36.76 59.60 7.40
CA ASN A 136 36.48 60.14 8.74
C ASN A 136 37.76 60.66 9.42
N LYS A 137 38.92 60.04 9.20
CA LYS A 137 40.22 60.55 9.67
C LYS A 137 40.56 61.88 9.00
N GLU A 138 40.37 61.95 7.68
CA GLU A 138 40.55 63.18 6.88
C GLU A 138 39.61 64.31 7.35
N ILE A 139 38.34 64.03 7.60
CA ILE A 139 37.39 64.98 8.19
C ILE A 139 37.84 65.46 9.58
N SER A 140 38.44 64.59 10.40
CA SER A 140 38.99 64.98 11.70
C SER A 140 40.15 65.96 11.55
N TRP A 141 41.05 65.71 10.61
CA TRP A 141 42.18 66.58 10.28
C TRP A 141 41.73 67.93 9.69
N LEU A 142 40.77 67.91 8.76
CA LEU A 142 40.18 69.13 8.18
C LEU A 142 39.47 69.99 9.23
N LYS A 143 38.75 69.40 10.19
CA LYS A 143 38.17 70.14 11.33
C LYS A 143 39.24 70.87 12.14
N GLU A 144 40.33 70.18 12.47
CA GLU A 144 41.44 70.78 13.23
C GLU A 144 42.13 71.91 12.43
N LEU A 145 42.30 71.74 11.12
CA LEU A 145 42.91 72.73 10.25
C LEU A 145 42.03 73.98 10.05
N VAL A 146 40.71 73.81 9.87
CA VAL A 146 39.73 74.91 9.88
C VAL A 146 39.80 75.69 11.19
N GLU A 147 39.85 74.99 12.32
CA GLU A 147 39.92 75.61 13.65
C GLU A 147 41.24 76.36 13.88
N LYS A 148 42.36 75.86 13.32
CA LYS A 148 43.67 76.55 13.30
C LYS A 148 43.67 77.79 12.39
N GLU A 149 42.97 77.81 11.26
CA GLU A 149 42.81 79.06 10.48
C GLU A 149 41.86 80.06 11.14
N LYS A 150 40.73 79.62 11.73
CA LYS A 150 39.82 80.51 12.49
C LYS A 150 40.55 81.27 13.60
N LYS A 151 41.28 80.56 14.46
CA LYS A 151 42.11 81.16 15.52
C LYS A 151 43.15 82.16 14.97
N ARG A 152 43.74 81.89 13.80
CA ARG A 152 44.71 82.79 13.14
C ARG A 152 44.05 83.95 12.39
N ALA A 153 42.79 83.84 11.97
CA ALA A 153 41.99 84.95 11.45
C ALA A 153 41.57 85.90 12.58
N ASP A 154 41.07 85.37 13.70
CA ASP A 154 40.64 86.15 14.86
C ASP A 154 41.80 86.90 15.53
N LEU A 155 42.99 86.30 15.59
CA LEU A 155 44.20 86.98 16.05
C LEU A 155 44.60 88.16 15.14
N GLU A 156 44.40 88.03 13.83
CA GLU A 156 44.68 89.12 12.87
C GLU A 156 43.59 90.21 12.92
N LYS A 157 42.32 89.83 13.17
CA LYS A 157 41.22 90.77 13.47
C LYS A 157 41.47 91.59 14.73
N ARG A 158 42.00 90.99 15.80
CA ARG A 158 42.40 91.74 17.02
C ARG A 158 43.49 92.76 16.72
N LYS A 159 44.57 92.36 16.02
CA LYS A 159 45.61 93.30 15.55
C LYS A 159 45.05 94.42 14.66
N ALA A 160 44.07 94.12 13.80
CA ALA A 160 43.39 95.13 12.98
C ALA A 160 42.56 96.11 13.82
N ALA A 161 41.82 95.60 14.81
CA ALA A 161 41.03 96.40 15.73
C ALA A 161 41.91 97.27 16.63
N GLU A 162 43.01 96.73 17.18
CA GLU A 162 44.01 97.45 17.97
C GLU A 162 44.70 98.55 17.14
N ALA A 163 45.08 98.25 15.89
CA ALA A 163 45.61 99.26 14.97
C ALA A 163 44.57 100.34 14.61
N SER A 164 43.28 100.01 14.64
CA SER A 164 42.18 100.96 14.41
C SER A 164 41.89 101.83 15.62
N THR A 165 41.88 101.29 16.85
CA THR A 165 41.65 102.08 18.07
C THR A 165 42.81 103.04 18.34
N TYR A 166 44.07 102.62 18.15
CA TYR A 166 45.23 103.53 18.16
C TYR A 166 45.23 104.56 17.01
N ALA A 167 44.42 104.35 15.95
CA ALA A 167 44.19 105.33 14.88
C ALA A 167 42.91 106.18 15.09
N ALA A 168 42.18 105.96 16.19
CA ALA A 168 41.02 106.73 16.62
C ALA A 168 41.37 107.65 17.81
N THR A 169 42.16 107.18 18.78
CA THR A 169 42.65 108.00 19.91
C THR A 169 43.53 109.17 19.46
N GLU A 170 44.36 108.95 18.42
CA GLU A 170 45.17 109.98 17.73
C GLU A 170 44.35 110.86 16.76
N ARG A 171 43.03 110.97 16.94
CA ARG A 171 42.13 111.74 16.06
C ARG A 171 41.19 112.72 16.77
N GLY A 172 41.54 113.12 18.00
CA GLY A 172 40.91 114.22 18.72
C GLY A 172 41.81 115.47 18.77
N LYS A 173 41.20 116.63 18.45
CA LYS A 173 41.77 118.01 18.47
C LYS A 173 42.64 118.42 17.27
N ALA A 174 42.57 119.71 16.95
CA ALA A 174 43.09 120.44 15.78
C ALA A 174 42.37 120.13 14.44
N GLY A 175 41.84 121.12 13.72
CA GLY A 175 41.73 122.55 14.04
C GLY A 175 40.82 123.26 13.03
N GLU A 176 40.21 124.37 13.45
CA GLU A 176 39.13 125.04 12.71
C GLU A 176 39.64 126.14 11.76
N GLU A 177 38.88 126.33 10.68
CA GLU A 177 38.84 127.48 9.75
C GLU A 177 40.15 128.19 9.34
N HIS A 178 40.53 127.97 8.08
CA HIS A 178 40.99 129.08 7.23
C HIS A 178 40.55 128.85 5.77
N ARG A 179 40.31 129.94 5.03
CA ARG A 179 39.91 130.01 3.60
C ARG A 179 38.42 129.76 3.31
N LEU A 180 37.56 130.53 3.98
CA LEU A 180 36.36 131.09 3.34
C LEU A 180 36.75 131.82 2.02
N LYS A 181 36.73 131.07 0.89
CA LYS A 181 36.64 131.54 -0.51
C LYS A 181 36.60 130.40 -1.56
N GLN A 182 36.08 129.22 -1.17
CA GLN A 182 35.79 128.10 -2.10
C GLN A 182 34.38 127.48 -1.89
N LEU A 183 33.50 128.16 -1.15
CA LEU A 183 32.16 127.65 -0.79
C LEU A 183 31.01 128.22 -1.65
N GLU A 184 31.31 128.71 -2.85
CA GLU A 184 30.32 129.26 -3.78
C GLU A 184 30.15 128.40 -5.05
N THR A 185 31.25 127.91 -5.63
CA THR A 185 31.21 126.85 -6.66
C THR A 185 30.62 125.55 -6.12
N LEU A 186 31.17 125.03 -5.01
CA LEU A 186 30.69 123.81 -4.37
C LEU A 186 29.20 123.87 -3.96
N ARG A 187 28.61 125.05 -3.82
CA ARG A 187 27.19 125.21 -3.46
C ARG A 187 26.26 124.84 -4.62
N LYS A 188 26.67 125.08 -5.87
CA LYS A 188 25.95 124.58 -7.06
C LYS A 188 26.11 123.08 -7.19
N ASP A 189 27.35 122.59 -7.16
CA ASP A 189 27.66 121.16 -7.35
C ASP A 189 26.94 120.29 -6.31
N VAL A 190 26.90 120.72 -5.03
CA VAL A 190 26.14 120.03 -3.97
C VAL A 190 24.63 120.11 -4.19
N SER A 191 24.09 121.21 -4.73
CA SER A 191 22.66 121.30 -5.04
C SER A 191 22.25 120.37 -6.18
N GLU A 192 23.08 120.24 -7.22
CA GLU A 192 22.83 119.38 -8.37
C GLU A 192 23.08 117.90 -8.04
N ALA A 193 24.14 117.60 -7.27
CA ALA A 193 24.37 116.26 -6.75
C ALA A 193 23.25 115.81 -5.82
N LYS A 194 22.71 116.72 -4.99
CA LYS A 194 21.57 116.41 -4.11
C LYS A 194 20.30 116.12 -4.90
N SER A 195 19.95 116.94 -5.91
CA SER A 195 18.77 116.67 -6.74
C SER A 195 18.89 115.37 -7.54
N LYS A 196 20.11 115.02 -8.00
CA LYS A 196 20.38 113.70 -8.61
C LYS A 196 20.20 112.56 -7.61
N LEU A 197 20.77 112.66 -6.40
CA LEU A 197 20.68 111.65 -5.35
C LEU A 197 19.22 111.46 -4.89
N ASP A 198 18.46 112.53 -4.70
CA ASP A 198 17.02 112.47 -4.39
C ASP A 198 16.23 111.79 -5.54
N SER A 199 16.63 111.99 -6.81
CA SER A 199 16.03 111.33 -8.00
C SER A 199 16.45 109.87 -8.20
N GLU A 200 17.62 109.46 -7.70
CA GLU A 200 18.05 108.07 -7.67
C GLU A 200 17.38 107.33 -6.51
N LYS A 201 17.26 107.97 -5.36
CA LYS A 201 16.55 107.44 -4.20
C LYS A 201 15.08 107.15 -4.53
N SER A 202 14.36 108.06 -5.20
CA SER A 202 12.98 107.80 -5.61
C SER A 202 12.84 106.62 -6.59
N LYS A 203 13.83 106.39 -7.46
CA LYS A 203 13.88 105.21 -8.33
C LYS A 203 14.11 103.93 -7.53
N ILE A 204 15.07 103.95 -6.60
CA ILE A 204 15.36 102.82 -5.70
C ILE A 204 14.16 102.47 -4.83
N ASP A 205 13.43 103.46 -4.30
CA ASP A 205 12.21 103.25 -3.52
C ASP A 205 11.10 102.63 -4.41
N GLU A 206 10.97 103.04 -5.68
CA GLU A 206 9.99 102.47 -6.61
C GLU A 206 10.37 101.07 -7.13
N GLU A 207 11.64 100.80 -7.39
CA GLU A 207 12.17 99.46 -7.70
C GLU A 207 11.99 98.52 -6.51
N THR A 208 12.27 98.99 -5.29
CA THR A 208 12.03 98.24 -4.04
C THR A 208 10.55 97.90 -3.88
N LYS A 209 9.65 98.82 -4.22
CA LYS A 209 8.19 98.59 -4.23
C LYS A 209 7.78 97.54 -5.27
N LYS A 210 8.31 97.60 -6.50
CA LYS A 210 8.07 96.60 -7.56
C LYS A 210 8.54 95.20 -7.12
N LEU A 211 9.76 95.12 -6.56
CA LEU A 211 10.35 93.89 -6.03
C LEU A 211 9.55 93.33 -4.82
N GLN A 212 8.92 94.20 -4.01
CA GLN A 212 8.00 93.79 -2.95
C GLN A 212 6.66 93.25 -3.52
N GLU A 213 6.15 93.81 -4.61
CA GLU A 213 4.97 93.31 -5.33
C GLU A 213 5.21 91.92 -5.93
N GLU A 214 6.36 91.73 -6.59
CA GLU A 214 6.79 90.43 -7.13
C GLU A 214 6.99 89.38 -6.04
N LYS A 215 7.58 89.75 -4.89
CA LYS A 215 7.68 88.87 -3.73
C LYS A 215 6.33 88.40 -3.20
N LYS A 216 5.28 89.23 -3.25
CA LYS A 216 3.92 88.78 -2.88
C LYS A 216 3.38 87.77 -3.89
N LYS A 217 3.50 88.05 -5.20
CA LYS A 217 3.05 87.13 -6.25
C LYS A 217 3.72 85.76 -6.14
N ALA A 218 5.05 85.74 -6.02
CA ALA A 218 5.83 84.52 -5.84
C ALA A 218 5.52 83.76 -4.52
N VAL A 219 4.93 84.42 -3.51
CA VAL A 219 4.43 83.77 -2.28
C VAL A 219 3.05 83.15 -2.49
N GLU A 220 2.13 83.82 -3.19
CA GLU A 220 0.81 83.24 -3.51
C GLU A 220 0.92 82.09 -4.52
N GLU A 221 1.79 82.19 -5.52
CA GLU A 221 2.11 81.11 -6.45
C GLU A 221 2.64 79.86 -5.73
N ARG A 222 3.51 80.03 -4.73
CA ARG A 222 3.97 78.92 -3.88
C ARG A 222 2.83 78.26 -3.11
N LYS A 223 1.94 79.04 -2.49
CA LYS A 223 0.75 78.48 -1.80
C LYS A 223 -0.14 77.69 -2.75
N PHE A 224 -0.28 78.12 -4.01
CA PHE A 224 -1.05 77.38 -5.00
C PHE A 224 -0.40 76.04 -5.34
N VAL A 225 0.92 76.03 -5.58
CA VAL A 225 1.70 74.80 -5.80
C VAL A 225 1.66 73.87 -4.59
N ASP A 226 1.77 74.39 -3.37
CA ASP A 226 1.67 73.60 -2.13
C ASP A 226 0.27 72.97 -1.98
N LEU A 227 -0.80 73.70 -2.31
CA LEU A 227 -2.18 73.20 -2.31
C LEU A 227 -2.39 72.11 -3.38
N GLU A 228 -1.80 72.28 -4.56
CA GLU A 228 -1.89 71.31 -5.65
C GLU A 228 -1.08 70.04 -5.34
N MET A 229 0.12 70.18 -4.78
CA MET A 229 0.91 69.06 -4.25
C MET A 229 0.18 68.30 -3.13
N ALA A 230 -0.51 69.01 -2.23
CA ALA A 230 -1.35 68.38 -1.21
C ALA A 230 -2.47 67.53 -1.84
N LYS A 231 -3.23 68.08 -2.80
CA LYS A 231 -4.27 67.34 -3.54
C LYS A 231 -3.70 66.13 -4.28
N ALA A 232 -2.56 66.28 -4.96
CA ALA A 232 -1.87 65.19 -5.64
C ALA A 232 -1.40 64.08 -4.66
N SER A 233 -1.04 64.44 -3.43
CA SER A 233 -0.68 63.48 -2.38
C SER A 233 -1.88 62.69 -1.86
N GLU A 234 -3.05 63.32 -1.67
CA GLU A 234 -4.27 62.60 -1.25
C GLU A 234 -4.80 61.69 -2.37
N LEU A 235 -4.79 62.16 -3.62
CA LEU A 235 -5.11 61.31 -4.78
C LEU A 235 -4.18 60.09 -4.87
N ARG A 236 -2.89 60.24 -4.52
CA ARG A 236 -1.95 59.11 -4.46
C ARG A 236 -2.33 58.11 -3.37
N LYS A 237 -2.71 58.55 -2.16
CA LYS A 237 -3.17 57.66 -1.07
C LYS A 237 -4.42 56.89 -1.48
N ILE A 238 -5.41 57.56 -2.07
CA ILE A 238 -6.65 56.92 -2.56
C ILE A 238 -6.33 55.89 -3.66
N ALA A 239 -5.41 56.22 -4.57
CA ALA A 239 -4.92 55.29 -5.60
C ALA A 239 -4.10 54.11 -5.05
N GLU A 240 -3.53 54.23 -3.85
CA GLU A 240 -2.80 53.16 -3.16
C GLU A 240 -3.75 52.26 -2.34
N GLU A 241 -4.72 52.84 -1.63
CA GLU A 241 -5.78 52.10 -0.96
C GLU A 241 -6.64 51.27 -1.91
N THR A 242 -7.01 51.83 -3.07
CA THR A 242 -7.80 51.11 -4.08
C THR A 242 -7.02 49.94 -4.70
N LYS A 243 -5.72 50.12 -4.96
CA LYS A 243 -4.82 49.01 -5.34
C LYS A 243 -4.75 47.94 -4.24
N LYS A 244 -4.64 48.34 -2.98
CA LYS A 244 -4.63 47.41 -1.85
C LYS A 244 -5.93 46.59 -1.77
N LYS A 245 -7.08 47.26 -1.85
CA LYS A 245 -8.42 46.64 -1.88
C LYS A 245 -8.53 45.62 -3.02
N ALA A 246 -8.18 46.00 -4.25
CA ALA A 246 -8.19 45.09 -5.41
C ALA A 246 -7.21 43.89 -5.27
N VAL A 247 -6.05 44.09 -4.62
CA VAL A 247 -5.11 43.00 -4.32
C VAL A 247 -5.66 42.05 -3.25
N ASP A 248 -6.35 42.57 -2.23
CA ASP A 248 -6.95 41.75 -1.16
C ASP A 248 -8.22 41.02 -1.64
N GLU A 249 -9.05 41.66 -2.48
CA GLU A 249 -10.17 41.02 -3.20
C GLU A 249 -9.70 39.86 -4.08
N ARG A 250 -8.59 40.05 -4.82
CA ARG A 250 -7.99 38.99 -5.63
C ARG A 250 -7.55 37.79 -4.78
N LYS A 251 -6.91 38.02 -3.62
CA LYS A 251 -6.56 36.93 -2.68
C LYS A 251 -7.79 36.18 -2.19
N CYS A 252 -8.90 36.87 -1.93
CA CYS A 252 -10.15 36.23 -1.54
C CYS A 252 -10.70 35.33 -2.66
N ALA A 253 -10.69 35.80 -3.91
CA ALA A 253 -11.09 34.99 -5.07
C ALA A 253 -10.17 33.78 -5.31
N ASP A 254 -8.84 33.97 -5.20
CA ASP A 254 -7.85 32.88 -5.32
C ASP A 254 -8.06 31.82 -4.21
N LEU A 255 -8.36 32.23 -2.97
CA LEU A 255 -8.70 31.32 -1.86
C LEU A 255 -10.05 30.62 -2.03
N GLU A 256 -11.05 31.26 -2.65
CA GLU A 256 -12.34 30.65 -2.95
C GLU A 256 -12.21 29.61 -4.09
N MET A 257 -11.45 29.93 -5.13
CA MET A 257 -11.11 28.99 -6.20
C MET A 257 -10.32 27.78 -5.68
N ALA A 258 -9.39 27.99 -4.73
CA ALA A 258 -8.70 26.90 -4.05
C ALA A 258 -9.68 25.98 -3.29
N LYS A 259 -10.58 26.54 -2.46
CA LYS A 259 -11.63 25.77 -1.76
C LYS A 259 -12.53 25.01 -2.73
N ALA A 260 -12.96 25.64 -3.83
CA ALA A 260 -13.76 24.99 -4.86
C ALA A 260 -13.02 23.83 -5.54
N SER A 261 -11.69 23.92 -5.69
CA SER A 261 -10.87 22.83 -6.23
C SER A 261 -10.76 21.63 -5.27
N GLU A 262 -10.60 21.86 -3.96
CA GLU A 262 -10.57 20.79 -2.96
C GLU A 262 -11.94 20.10 -2.81
N LEU A 263 -13.03 20.87 -2.83
CA LEU A 263 -14.39 20.32 -2.84
C LEU A 263 -14.65 19.43 -4.08
N ARG A 264 -14.08 19.77 -5.24
CA ARG A 264 -14.14 18.90 -6.43
C ARG A 264 -13.36 17.59 -6.23
N LYS A 265 -12.13 17.63 -5.67
CA LYS A 265 -11.36 16.41 -5.37
C LYS A 265 -12.11 15.49 -4.40
N ILE A 266 -12.70 16.04 -3.33
CA ILE A 266 -13.50 15.27 -2.36
C ILE A 266 -14.75 14.68 -3.04
N ALA A 267 -15.42 15.43 -3.91
CA ALA A 267 -16.57 14.95 -4.69
C ALA A 267 -16.20 13.87 -5.74
N GLU A 268 -14.95 13.84 -6.20
CA GLU A 268 -14.45 12.79 -7.11
C GLU A 268 -14.00 11.54 -6.35
N GLU A 269 -13.33 11.69 -5.21
CA GLU A 269 -12.95 10.56 -4.35
C GLU A 269 -14.18 9.83 -3.77
N THR A 270 -15.22 10.57 -3.38
CA THR A 270 -16.50 9.98 -2.92
C THR A 270 -17.24 9.26 -4.04
N LYS A 271 -17.27 9.79 -5.27
CA LYS A 271 -17.78 9.06 -6.45
C LYS A 271 -17.00 7.77 -6.70
N LYS A 272 -15.66 7.81 -6.59
CA LYS A 272 -14.81 6.62 -6.74
C LYS A 272 -15.14 5.55 -5.69
N LYS A 273 -15.26 5.94 -4.41
CA LYS A 273 -15.67 5.04 -3.31
C LYS A 273 -17.02 4.39 -3.58
N ALA A 274 -18.04 5.16 -3.96
CA ALA A 274 -19.37 4.64 -4.29
C ALA A 274 -19.36 3.68 -5.51
N VAL A 275 -18.49 3.92 -6.50
CA VAL A 275 -18.30 3.01 -7.65
C VAL A 275 -17.62 1.70 -7.22
N ASP A 276 -16.63 1.76 -6.33
CA ASP A 276 -15.92 0.57 -5.86
C ASP A 276 -16.76 -0.25 -4.85
N GLU A 277 -17.55 0.41 -3.99
CA GLU A 277 -18.58 -0.22 -3.14
C GLU A 277 -19.63 -0.97 -3.98
N ARG A 278 -20.10 -0.36 -5.08
CA ARG A 278 -21.04 -1.00 -6.02
C ARG A 278 -20.45 -2.26 -6.64
N LYS A 279 -19.19 -2.24 -7.08
CA LYS A 279 -18.49 -3.45 -7.60
C LYS A 279 -18.43 -4.56 -6.56
N CYS A 280 -18.20 -4.22 -5.29
CA CYS A 280 -18.22 -5.20 -4.19
C CYS A 280 -19.60 -5.82 -4.03
N ALA A 281 -20.67 -5.02 -4.02
CA ALA A 281 -22.04 -5.53 -3.94
C ALA A 281 -22.42 -6.42 -5.15
N ASP A 282 -22.05 -6.03 -6.37
CA ASP A 282 -22.27 -6.83 -7.59
C ASP A 282 -21.54 -8.18 -7.52
N LEU A 283 -20.30 -8.22 -6.99
CA LEU A 283 -19.53 -9.45 -6.76
C LEU A 283 -20.14 -10.34 -5.66
N GLU A 284 -20.75 -9.77 -4.62
CA GLU A 284 -21.45 -10.54 -3.58
C GLU A 284 -22.78 -11.12 -4.08
N MET A 285 -23.54 -10.35 -4.85
CA MET A 285 -24.74 -10.84 -5.55
C MET A 285 -24.40 -12.02 -6.48
N ALA A 286 -23.29 -11.94 -7.22
CA ALA A 286 -22.83 -13.04 -8.07
C ALA A 286 -22.41 -14.30 -7.27
N LYS A 287 -21.83 -14.14 -6.07
CA LYS A 287 -21.54 -15.27 -5.16
C LYS A 287 -22.85 -15.90 -4.63
N ALA A 288 -23.78 -15.08 -4.19
CA ALA A 288 -25.08 -15.54 -3.68
C ALA A 288 -25.90 -16.27 -4.77
N GLU A 289 -25.86 -15.81 -6.02
CA GLU A 289 -26.53 -16.49 -7.13
C GLU A 289 -25.90 -17.86 -7.45
N LYS A 290 -24.56 -17.96 -7.40
CA LYS A 290 -23.85 -19.26 -7.54
C LYS A 290 -24.21 -20.22 -6.41
N GLN A 291 -24.24 -19.77 -5.16
CA GLN A 291 -24.71 -20.57 -4.02
C GLN A 291 -26.17 -21.02 -4.19
N ARG A 292 -27.04 -20.14 -4.67
CA ARG A 292 -28.45 -20.45 -4.96
C ARG A 292 -28.62 -21.49 -6.08
N LYS A 293 -27.74 -21.50 -7.08
CA LYS A 293 -27.69 -22.53 -8.15
C LYS A 293 -27.29 -23.89 -7.56
N ILE A 294 -26.20 -23.94 -6.79
CA ILE A 294 -25.76 -25.16 -6.09
C ILE A 294 -26.86 -25.70 -5.16
N ALA A 295 -27.48 -24.84 -4.36
CA ALA A 295 -28.55 -25.21 -3.42
C ALA A 295 -29.87 -25.67 -4.09
N LYS A 296 -30.12 -25.29 -5.35
CA LYS A 296 -31.19 -25.87 -6.17
C LYS A 296 -30.83 -27.28 -6.65
N GLU A 297 -29.58 -27.48 -7.08
CA GLU A 297 -29.13 -28.76 -7.63
C GLU A 297 -28.98 -29.84 -6.55
N THR A 298 -28.45 -29.51 -5.37
CA THR A 298 -28.40 -30.45 -4.23
C THR A 298 -29.81 -30.85 -3.78
N LYS A 299 -30.77 -29.90 -3.74
CA LYS A 299 -32.18 -30.23 -3.50
C LYS A 299 -32.77 -31.13 -4.58
N LYS A 300 -32.40 -30.97 -5.85
CA LYS A 300 -32.81 -31.90 -6.92
C LYS A 300 -32.24 -33.30 -6.69
N LYS A 301 -30.94 -33.42 -6.42
CA LYS A 301 -30.27 -34.70 -6.14
C LYS A 301 -30.92 -35.43 -4.97
N ALA A 302 -31.12 -34.75 -3.83
CA ALA A 302 -31.81 -35.30 -2.66
C ALA A 302 -33.28 -35.71 -2.90
N VAL A 303 -33.95 -35.16 -3.92
CA VAL A 303 -35.30 -35.60 -4.33
C VAL A 303 -35.25 -36.86 -5.19
N GLU A 304 -34.29 -36.99 -6.10
CA GLU A 304 -34.11 -38.22 -6.89
C GLU A 304 -33.58 -39.39 -6.02
N GLU A 305 -32.67 -39.12 -5.08
CA GLU A 305 -32.20 -40.08 -4.07
C GLU A 305 -33.36 -40.66 -3.24
N ARG A 306 -34.31 -39.81 -2.81
CA ARG A 306 -35.53 -40.26 -2.10
C ARG A 306 -36.39 -41.18 -2.96
N LYS A 307 -36.65 -40.82 -4.22
CA LYS A 307 -37.40 -41.71 -5.14
C LYS A 307 -36.71 -43.06 -5.31
N CYS A 308 -35.38 -43.09 -5.34
CA CYS A 308 -34.62 -44.33 -5.43
C CYS A 308 -34.83 -45.20 -4.18
N ALA A 309 -34.74 -44.61 -2.98
CA ALA A 309 -35.01 -45.30 -1.72
C ALA A 309 -36.48 -45.75 -1.58
N ASP A 310 -37.44 -44.94 -2.04
CA ASP A 310 -38.87 -45.29 -2.05
C ASP A 310 -39.15 -46.51 -2.96
N LEU A 311 -38.47 -46.60 -4.12
CA LEU A 311 -38.53 -47.74 -5.03
C LEU A 311 -37.88 -48.99 -4.40
N GLU A 312 -36.69 -48.87 -3.81
CA GLU A 312 -35.99 -49.96 -3.13
C GLU A 312 -36.84 -50.52 -1.97
N MET A 313 -37.43 -49.65 -1.14
CA MET A 313 -38.36 -50.04 -0.07
C MET A 313 -39.60 -50.74 -0.63
N ALA A 314 -40.14 -50.31 -1.78
CA ALA A 314 -41.24 -50.99 -2.44
C ALA A 314 -40.85 -52.39 -2.95
N GLU A 315 -39.61 -52.62 -3.37
CA GLU A 315 -39.10 -53.96 -3.72
C GLU A 315 -38.87 -54.85 -2.50
N VAL A 316 -38.30 -54.31 -1.42
CA VAL A 316 -38.19 -55.03 -0.13
C VAL A 316 -39.57 -55.47 0.38
N VAL A 317 -40.60 -54.62 0.25
CA VAL A 317 -41.99 -54.98 0.60
C VAL A 317 -42.56 -56.08 -0.30
N LYS A 318 -42.24 -56.10 -1.60
CA LYS A 318 -42.62 -57.21 -2.51
C LYS A 318 -41.93 -58.52 -2.09
N GLN A 319 -40.62 -58.49 -1.86
CA GLN A 319 -39.85 -59.66 -1.43
C GLN A 319 -40.36 -60.22 -0.10
N ARG A 320 -40.68 -59.36 0.87
CA ARG A 320 -41.28 -59.77 2.15
C ARG A 320 -42.63 -60.47 1.96
N LYS A 321 -43.50 -60.00 1.05
CA LYS A 321 -44.79 -60.67 0.75
C LYS A 321 -44.57 -62.07 0.16
N ILE A 322 -43.63 -62.21 -0.78
CA ILE A 322 -43.27 -63.50 -1.38
C ILE A 322 -42.71 -64.46 -0.31
N ALA A 323 -41.85 -63.98 0.58
CA ALA A 323 -41.31 -64.77 1.69
C ALA A 323 -42.41 -65.23 2.68
N GLU A 324 -43.36 -64.35 3.00
CA GLU A 324 -44.49 -64.68 3.88
C GLU A 324 -45.44 -65.72 3.24
N GLU A 325 -45.71 -65.61 1.94
CA GLU A 325 -46.50 -66.59 1.19
C GLU A 325 -45.80 -67.95 1.13
N ASN A 326 -44.47 -67.95 0.91
CA ASN A 326 -43.66 -69.17 0.92
C ASN A 326 -43.61 -69.81 2.32
N MET A 327 -43.56 -69.02 3.40
CA MET A 327 -43.68 -69.56 4.76
C MET A 327 -45.06 -70.18 5.01
N LYS A 328 -46.16 -69.56 4.55
CA LYS A 328 -47.51 -70.16 4.65
C LYS A 328 -47.59 -71.49 3.91
N LYS A 329 -47.05 -71.58 2.69
CA LYS A 329 -46.95 -72.84 1.93
C LYS A 329 -46.12 -73.90 2.66
N ALA A 330 -44.98 -73.52 3.24
CA ALA A 330 -44.13 -74.44 4.02
C ALA A 330 -44.82 -74.96 5.29
N VAL A 331 -45.61 -74.13 5.98
CA VAL A 331 -46.43 -74.55 7.12
C VAL A 331 -47.53 -75.53 6.68
N GLU A 332 -48.17 -75.32 5.54
CA GLU A 332 -49.21 -76.23 5.04
C GLU A 332 -48.63 -77.59 4.60
N VAL A 333 -47.48 -77.59 3.92
CA VAL A 333 -46.73 -78.81 3.60
C VAL A 333 -46.32 -79.56 4.87
N ARG A 334 -45.91 -78.84 5.93
CA ARG A 334 -45.59 -79.47 7.22
C ARG A 334 -46.80 -80.14 7.86
N LYS A 335 -47.96 -79.48 7.92
CA LYS A 335 -49.21 -80.09 8.41
C LYS A 335 -49.54 -81.38 7.64
N GLN A 336 -49.38 -81.37 6.32
CA GLN A 336 -49.63 -82.55 5.48
C GLN A 336 -48.67 -83.70 5.83
N ALA A 337 -47.38 -83.40 6.00
CA ALA A 337 -46.40 -84.39 6.45
C ALA A 337 -46.69 -84.93 7.86
N ASP A 338 -47.12 -84.08 8.79
CA ASP A 338 -47.52 -84.49 10.15
C ASP A 338 -48.76 -85.42 10.11
N ILE A 339 -49.74 -85.15 9.22
CA ILE A 339 -50.91 -86.01 8.98
C ILE A 339 -50.51 -87.36 8.34
N GLU A 340 -49.56 -87.36 7.41
CA GLU A 340 -49.07 -88.59 6.77
C GLU A 340 -48.24 -89.44 7.74
N MET A 341 -47.42 -88.82 8.58
CA MET A 341 -46.69 -89.47 9.67
C MET A 341 -47.64 -90.11 10.68
N ALA A 342 -48.72 -89.43 11.07
CA ALA A 342 -49.74 -89.99 11.96
C ALA A 342 -50.45 -91.22 11.33
N LYS A 343 -50.76 -91.18 10.04
CA LYS A 343 -51.33 -92.35 9.30
C LYS A 343 -50.34 -93.52 9.26
N ALA A 344 -49.05 -93.26 9.05
CA ALA A 344 -48.02 -94.29 9.05
C ALA A 344 -47.80 -94.92 10.44
N GLU A 345 -47.89 -94.13 11.52
CA GLU A 345 -47.86 -94.64 12.89
C GLU A 345 -49.08 -95.54 13.18
N GLU A 346 -50.27 -95.16 12.73
CA GLU A 346 -51.48 -95.95 12.92
C GLU A 346 -51.43 -97.28 12.13
N GLN A 347 -50.96 -97.25 10.88
CA GLN A 347 -50.67 -98.47 10.11
C GLN A 347 -49.64 -99.37 10.82
N ARG A 348 -48.64 -98.78 11.49
CA ARG A 348 -47.65 -99.53 12.29
C ARG A 348 -48.29 -100.17 13.54
N LYS A 349 -49.21 -99.49 14.24
CA LYS A 349 -49.95 -100.08 15.37
C LYS A 349 -50.79 -101.28 14.92
N ILE A 350 -51.57 -101.11 13.85
CA ILE A 350 -52.37 -102.18 13.23
C ILE A 350 -51.47 -103.36 12.82
N ALA A 351 -50.29 -103.11 12.24
CA ALA A 351 -49.34 -104.16 11.89
C ALA A 351 -48.77 -104.89 13.13
N GLU A 352 -48.52 -104.19 14.23
CA GLU A 352 -48.01 -104.81 15.46
C GLU A 352 -49.10 -105.56 16.26
N GLU A 353 -50.35 -105.10 16.24
CA GLU A 353 -51.49 -105.86 16.77
C GLU A 353 -51.74 -107.14 15.98
N ASN A 354 -51.71 -107.08 14.64
CA ASN A 354 -51.77 -108.26 13.78
C ASN A 354 -50.63 -109.24 14.07
N LYS A 355 -49.40 -108.74 14.27
CA LYS A 355 -48.26 -109.56 14.68
C LYS A 355 -48.53 -110.28 16.02
N LYS A 356 -49.01 -109.55 17.03
CA LYS A 356 -49.33 -110.11 18.37
C LYS A 356 -50.45 -111.16 18.29
N ALA A 357 -51.45 -110.96 17.43
CA ALA A 357 -52.51 -111.94 17.19
C ALA A 357 -51.96 -113.24 16.56
N VAL A 358 -51.07 -113.14 15.56
CA VAL A 358 -50.40 -114.29 14.92
C VAL A 358 -49.50 -115.04 15.91
N GLU A 359 -48.72 -114.32 16.73
CA GLU A 359 -47.88 -114.92 17.77
C GLU A 359 -48.73 -115.62 18.85
N GLY A 360 -49.84 -115.01 19.30
CA GLY A 360 -50.78 -115.60 20.24
C GLY A 360 -51.44 -116.89 19.72
N ALA A 361 -51.90 -116.89 18.46
CA ALA A 361 -52.47 -118.07 17.81
C ALA A 361 -51.45 -119.24 17.77
N LYS A 362 -50.20 -118.93 17.42
CA LYS A 362 -49.10 -119.92 17.33
C LYS A 362 -48.73 -120.52 18.70
N VAL A 363 -48.84 -119.74 19.78
CA VAL A 363 -48.62 -120.24 21.16
C VAL A 363 -49.75 -121.18 21.60
N GLU A 364 -51.01 -120.84 21.34
CA GLU A 364 -52.15 -121.71 21.71
C GLU A 364 -52.22 -123.00 20.87
N GLU A 365 -51.75 -122.98 19.62
CA GLU A 365 -51.57 -124.20 18.81
C GLU A 365 -50.47 -125.10 19.39
N GLN A 366 -49.31 -124.56 19.74
CA GLN A 366 -48.25 -125.31 20.43
C GLN A 366 -48.71 -125.87 21.78
N ARG A 367 -49.52 -125.13 22.53
CA ARG A 367 -50.10 -125.56 23.81
C ARG A 367 -50.96 -126.82 23.65
N LYS A 368 -51.79 -126.90 22.59
CA LYS A 368 -52.59 -128.08 22.25
C LYS A 368 -51.72 -129.30 21.90
N VAL A 369 -50.63 -129.11 21.14
CA VAL A 369 -49.67 -130.18 20.82
C VAL A 369 -48.95 -130.71 22.07
N VAL A 370 -48.57 -129.82 22.99
CA VAL A 370 -47.96 -130.19 24.28
C VAL A 370 -48.94 -130.94 25.18
N GLU A 371 -50.23 -130.58 25.19
CA GLU A 371 -51.22 -131.31 25.99
C GLU A 371 -51.52 -132.71 25.41
N ALA A 372 -51.58 -132.85 24.08
CA ALA A 372 -51.74 -134.13 23.40
C ALA A 372 -50.56 -135.09 23.68
N THR A 373 -49.32 -134.58 23.62
CA THR A 373 -48.12 -135.38 23.93
C THR A 373 -48.04 -135.76 25.42
N LYS A 374 -48.42 -134.88 26.35
CA LYS A 374 -48.56 -135.24 27.78
C LYS A 374 -49.56 -136.39 27.99
N LYS A 375 -50.72 -136.35 27.33
CA LYS A 375 -51.73 -137.44 27.40
C LYS A 375 -51.24 -138.77 26.81
N LYS A 376 -50.36 -138.72 25.80
CA LYS A 376 -49.66 -139.91 25.26
C LYS A 376 -48.67 -140.49 26.29
N ALA A 377 -47.79 -139.66 26.84
CA ALA A 377 -46.75 -140.06 27.79
C ALA A 377 -47.28 -140.70 29.08
N VAL A 378 -48.49 -140.34 29.54
CA VAL A 378 -49.14 -140.99 30.70
C VAL A 378 -49.53 -142.43 30.40
N LYS A 379 -50.10 -142.73 29.23
CA LYS A 379 -50.40 -144.12 28.82
C LYS A 379 -49.12 -144.94 28.66
N GLU A 380 -48.08 -144.33 28.10
CA GLU A 380 -46.78 -144.94 27.87
C GLU A 380 -46.03 -145.23 29.19
N LYS A 381 -46.14 -144.37 30.21
CA LYS A 381 -45.67 -144.69 31.58
C LYS A 381 -46.39 -145.87 32.21
N LEU A 382 -47.69 -146.02 31.97
CA LEU A 382 -48.48 -147.14 32.51
C LEU A 382 -48.07 -148.47 31.83
N HIS A 383 -47.80 -148.44 30.53
CA HIS A 383 -47.21 -149.58 29.80
C HIS A 383 -45.79 -149.89 30.29
N ASN A 384 -44.92 -148.89 30.39
CA ASN A 384 -43.55 -149.06 30.88
C ASN A 384 -43.49 -149.55 32.33
N ASN A 385 -44.39 -149.17 33.23
CA ASN A 385 -44.40 -149.74 34.60
C ASN A 385 -44.66 -151.26 34.62
N ASN A 386 -45.36 -151.81 33.62
CA ASN A 386 -45.51 -153.25 33.46
C ASN A 386 -44.21 -153.89 32.91
N LEU A 387 -43.57 -153.22 31.93
CA LEU A 387 -42.29 -153.65 31.36
C LEU A 387 -41.13 -153.56 32.38
N THR A 388 -41.12 -152.56 33.26
CA THR A 388 -40.14 -152.39 34.35
C THR A 388 -40.19 -153.55 35.32
N LYS A 389 -41.36 -154.13 35.63
CA LYS A 389 -41.42 -155.37 36.44
C LYS A 389 -40.67 -156.54 35.80
N GLN A 390 -40.67 -156.65 34.46
CA GLN A 390 -39.90 -157.66 33.73
C GLN A 390 -38.42 -157.27 33.65
N LEU A 391 -38.11 -155.99 33.45
CA LEU A 391 -36.74 -155.47 33.41
C LEU A 391 -36.04 -155.48 34.77
N GLU A 392 -36.76 -155.42 35.89
CA GLU A 392 -36.19 -155.52 37.24
C GLU A 392 -35.84 -156.98 37.61
N GLN A 393 -36.59 -157.96 37.08
CA GLN A 393 -36.15 -159.37 37.04
C GLN A 393 -34.91 -159.57 36.16
N ALA A 394 -34.63 -158.67 35.21
CA ALA A 394 -33.45 -158.70 34.34
C ALA A 394 -32.25 -157.87 34.88
N ARG A 395 -32.47 -156.76 35.60
CA ARG A 395 -31.40 -155.92 36.15
C ARG A 395 -30.64 -156.56 37.30
N ARG A 396 -31.30 -157.44 38.08
CA ARG A 396 -30.63 -158.38 39.01
C ARG A 396 -29.61 -159.32 38.32
N ARG A 397 -29.47 -159.26 37.00
CA ARG A 397 -28.48 -159.99 36.20
C ARG A 397 -27.37 -159.07 35.62
N ASN A 398 -27.23 -157.76 36.00
CA ASN A 398 -26.58 -156.75 35.11
C ASN A 398 -26.02 -155.33 35.63
N GLU A 399 -25.45 -155.03 36.83
CA GLU A 399 -25.45 -153.62 37.46
C GLU A 399 -24.09 -152.72 37.76
N GLU A 400 -23.82 -151.41 37.23
CA GLU A 400 -22.70 -150.25 37.44
C GLU A 400 -22.75 -148.75 36.70
N LEU A 401 -21.96 -147.58 36.97
CA LEU A 401 -21.66 -146.26 36.12
C LEU A 401 -20.60 -145.01 36.52
N HIS A 402 -20.34 -143.85 35.74
CA HIS A 402 -19.10 -142.86 35.71
C HIS A 402 -19.19 -141.18 35.67
N LYS A 403 -18.11 -140.25 35.52
CA LYS A 403 -17.99 -138.69 35.88
C LYS A 403 -16.86 -137.60 35.23
N ASN A 404 -16.86 -136.16 35.27
CA ASN A 404 -15.78 -135.05 34.80
C ASN A 404 -15.86 -133.38 35.10
N LEU A 405 -14.88 -132.36 34.79
CA LEU A 405 -14.75 -130.77 35.10
C LEU A 405 -13.77 -129.66 34.29
N HIS A 406 -13.76 -128.22 34.41
CA HIS A 406 -12.66 -127.05 34.13
C HIS A 406 -12.87 -125.37 34.09
N GLU A 407 -11.87 -124.36 33.89
CA GLU A 407 -11.76 -122.79 34.23
C GLU A 407 -10.89 -121.57 33.40
N LEU A 408 -10.89 -120.14 33.64
CA LEU A 408 -10.15 -118.88 32.93
C LEU A 408 -9.97 -117.31 33.54
N SER A 409 -9.19 -116.21 33.03
CA SER A 409 -9.06 -114.64 33.45
C SER A 409 -8.19 -113.40 32.70
N GLY A 410 -8.17 -111.98 33.03
CA GLY A 410 -7.27 -110.71 32.58
C GLY A 410 -7.73 -109.11 32.72
N SER A 411 -7.21 -107.77 32.49
CA SER A 411 -5.97 -106.75 32.33
C SER A 411 -6.19 -105.07 32.16
N ARG A 412 -5.24 -103.97 32.23
CA ARG A 412 -5.31 -102.36 31.94
C ARG A 412 -4.04 -101.28 32.24
N ASN A 413 -3.75 -99.86 32.17
CA ASN A 413 -3.99 -98.33 31.67
C ASN A 413 -2.86 -97.15 32.15
N MET A 414 -2.58 -95.74 32.03
CA MET A 414 -2.64 -94.28 31.30
C MET A 414 -1.76 -93.01 31.98
N GLU A 415 -1.46 -91.60 31.83
CA GLU A 415 -1.50 -90.17 31.04
C GLU A 415 -0.49 -88.90 31.58
N GLU A 416 -0.22 -87.48 31.41
CA GLU A 416 -0.57 -86.02 30.80
C GLU A 416 0.49 -84.66 30.73
N ALA A 417 0.25 -83.22 30.78
CA ALA A 417 1.08 -81.91 30.24
C ALA A 417 1.22 -80.29 30.84
N PRO A 418 1.89 -79.14 30.25
CA PRO A 418 2.37 -77.67 30.80
C PRO A 418 2.40 -76.12 30.07
N PHE A 419 3.06 -74.90 30.52
CA PHE A 419 3.03 -73.31 30.08
C PHE A 419 4.33 -72.20 30.22
N ASP A 420 4.65 -70.78 30.16
CA ASP A 420 4.23 -69.20 30.17
C ASP A 420 5.27 -67.87 29.74
N GLN A 421 5.09 -66.42 29.87
CA GLN A 421 5.83 -65.10 29.25
C GLN A 421 5.99 -63.46 29.83
N PRO A 422 6.62 -62.29 29.20
CA PRO A 422 7.15 -60.81 29.67
C PRO A 422 6.88 -59.28 28.93
N ASP A 423 7.36 -57.89 28.94
CA ASP A 423 8.30 -56.67 29.51
C ASP A 423 8.14 -54.98 29.11
N ARG A 424 8.93 -53.79 29.45
CA ARG A 424 8.82 -52.16 29.15
C ARG A 424 9.84 -50.84 29.60
N ASN A 425 9.96 -49.49 29.04
CA ASN A 425 10.74 -48.11 29.52
C ASN A 425 10.80 -46.54 28.76
N THR A 426 11.26 -45.23 29.24
CA THR A 426 11.84 -43.80 28.58
C THR A 426 11.72 -42.16 29.14
N ILE A 427 12.58 -40.99 28.92
CA ILE A 427 12.47 -39.36 29.22
C ILE A 427 13.57 -38.06 28.88
N ALA A 428 13.39 -36.59 28.82
CA ALA A 428 14.39 -35.27 28.72
C ALA A 428 14.04 -33.58 28.65
N ALA A 429 14.91 -32.39 28.82
CA ALA A 429 14.74 -30.75 28.61
C ALA A 429 15.84 -29.43 28.85
N LYS A 430 15.78 -28.01 28.43
CA LYS A 430 16.64 -26.63 28.79
C LYS A 430 16.47 -24.99 28.24
N THR A 431 17.22 -23.78 28.60
CA THR A 431 17.12 -22.17 28.23
C THR A 431 18.31 -20.97 28.32
N GLU A 432 18.15 -19.57 28.04
CA GLU A 432 19.11 -18.28 28.17
C GLU A 432 18.49 -16.73 28.16
N LYS A 433 18.95 -15.37 28.08
CA LYS A 433 20.14 -14.32 27.87
C LYS A 433 19.91 -12.67 28.15
N THR A 434 20.85 -11.60 28.01
CA THR A 434 20.81 -10.08 28.56
C THR A 434 21.64 -8.76 27.96
N ALA A 435 21.20 -7.42 28.16
CA ALA A 435 21.69 -5.91 28.33
C ALA A 435 22.82 -4.88 27.69
N GLN A 436 22.51 -3.50 27.56
CA GLN A 436 23.10 -2.04 27.74
C GLN A 436 24.45 -1.23 27.25
N PHE A 437 24.43 0.17 27.10
CA PHE A 437 25.43 1.36 27.39
C PHE A 437 25.70 2.71 26.48
N LYS A 438 26.70 3.67 26.71
CA LYS A 438 26.66 5.24 26.58
C LYS A 438 27.98 6.23 26.49
N VAL A 439 27.95 7.60 26.14
CA VAL A 439 28.81 8.90 26.54
C VAL A 439 29.72 9.85 25.55
N LEU A 440 29.92 11.25 25.70
CA LEU A 440 30.83 12.31 24.95
C LEU A 440 31.10 13.86 25.50
N LYS A 441 31.92 14.85 24.91
CA LYS A 441 32.30 16.32 25.38
C LYS A 441 33.06 17.46 24.44
N GLU A 442 33.51 18.72 24.91
CA GLU A 442 34.49 19.89 24.44
C GLU A 442 34.13 21.25 23.58
N ASP A 443 34.78 22.51 23.38
CA ASP A 443 35.87 23.51 23.90
C ASP A 443 35.94 25.08 23.29
N ALA A 444 36.96 26.04 23.46
CA ALA A 444 37.04 27.58 23.10
C ALA A 444 38.49 28.36 22.89
N ASP A 445 38.94 29.70 22.74
CA ASP A 445 38.63 31.24 22.61
C ASP A 445 39.90 32.24 22.20
N LYS A 446 39.89 33.66 22.06
CA LYS A 446 41.00 34.81 22.26
C LYS A 446 41.02 36.25 21.45
N SER A 447 41.83 37.37 21.80
CA SER A 447 41.89 38.82 21.14
C SER A 447 43.08 39.94 21.42
N ARG A 448 43.21 41.22 20.79
CA ARG A 448 44.31 42.37 20.93
C ARG A 448 44.08 43.91 20.37
N ALA A 449 44.96 45.01 20.56
CA ALA A 449 44.87 46.51 20.06
C ALA A 449 46.13 47.58 20.14
N VAL A 450 46.16 48.89 19.57
CA VAL A 450 47.31 49.99 19.46
C VAL A 450 46.98 51.58 19.15
N SER A 451 47.86 52.69 19.29
CA SER A 451 47.72 54.21 18.86
C SER A 451 48.91 55.34 18.98
N GLY A 452 48.87 56.66 18.46
CA GLY A 452 49.84 57.90 18.67
C GLY A 452 49.81 59.30 17.81
N SER A 453 50.45 60.52 18.13
CA SER A 453 50.57 61.90 17.33
C SER A 453 51.39 63.22 17.87
N LEU A 454 51.71 64.38 17.13
CA LEU A 454 52.45 65.71 17.58
C LEU A 454 52.61 67.09 16.66
N GLN A 455 53.13 68.31 17.17
CA GLN A 455 53.83 69.62 16.62
C GLN A 455 53.14 70.96 15.96
N VAL A 456 53.64 72.26 15.65
CA VAL A 456 54.63 73.43 16.04
C VAL A 456 54.56 74.84 15.17
N GLU A 457 54.97 76.12 15.60
CA GLU A 457 55.13 77.54 14.91
C GLU A 457 56.23 78.54 15.63
N ASP A 458 56.75 79.85 15.45
CA ASP A 458 56.68 81.25 14.76
C ASP A 458 58.12 82.05 14.61
N ILE A 459 58.60 83.38 14.59
CA ILE A 459 58.30 84.89 14.85
C ILE A 459 59.40 86.01 14.32
N GLY A 460 59.39 87.40 14.53
CA GLY A 460 60.41 88.49 14.02
C GLY A 460 60.50 90.06 14.51
N LYS A 461 61.38 91.01 13.97
CA LYS A 461 61.74 92.49 14.39
C LYS A 461 62.46 93.48 13.31
N GLU A 462 62.99 94.78 13.32
CA GLU A 462 63.17 96.18 14.00
C GLU A 462 63.69 97.36 12.97
N LYS A 463 64.30 98.64 13.00
CA LYS A 463 64.88 99.85 13.84
C LYS A 463 65.32 101.18 12.97
N THR A 464 65.64 102.47 13.44
CA THR A 464 66.53 103.69 12.91
C THR A 464 66.10 105.28 12.95
N ILE A 465 66.98 106.40 12.90
CA ILE A 465 66.62 107.87 13.32
C ILE A 465 67.35 109.23 12.83
N SER A 466 66.61 110.29 12.33
CA SER A 466 66.69 111.77 12.69
C SER A 466 65.92 112.75 11.76
N GLU A 467 66.43 113.25 10.61
CA GLU A 467 65.70 114.23 9.75
C GLU A 467 64.42 113.68 9.11
N ARG A 468 64.37 112.36 9.00
CA ARG A 468 63.21 111.56 9.37
C ARG A 468 62.09 112.37 10.03
N LYS A 469 62.18 112.85 11.29
CA LYS A 469 61.28 113.83 11.98
C LYS A 469 59.87 113.96 11.36
N LYS A 470 59.77 114.73 10.27
CA LYS A 470 58.53 115.12 9.57
C LYS A 470 58.26 114.31 8.31
N ALA A 471 59.29 113.86 7.59
CA ALA A 471 59.17 112.82 6.58
C ALA A 471 58.62 111.55 7.24
N ASP A 472 59.25 111.05 8.30
CA ASP A 472 58.75 110.04 9.24
C ASP A 472 57.35 110.32 9.77
N SER A 473 56.92 111.56 10.00
CA SER A 473 55.54 111.77 10.45
C SER A 473 54.55 111.38 9.36
N ASN A 474 54.82 111.76 8.10
CA ASN A 474 53.97 111.42 6.96
C ASN A 474 54.20 110.01 6.43
N THR A 475 55.44 109.50 6.41
CA THR A 475 55.74 108.11 6.06
C THR A 475 55.29 107.17 7.16
N ARG A 476 55.44 107.44 8.46
CA ARG A 476 54.79 106.63 9.52
C ARG A 476 53.26 106.73 9.43
N LYS A 477 52.65 107.84 9.02
CA LYS A 477 51.19 107.89 8.75
C LYS A 477 50.81 107.04 7.54
N ALA A 478 51.55 107.10 6.45
CA ALA A 478 51.35 106.27 5.25
C ALA A 478 51.68 104.79 5.49
N GLU A 479 52.66 104.50 6.34
CA GLU A 479 53.12 103.17 6.74
C GLU A 479 52.20 102.57 7.80
N LYS A 480 51.63 103.36 8.73
CA LYS A 480 50.50 102.94 9.57
C LYS A 480 49.28 102.59 8.72
N LYS A 481 48.94 103.40 7.71
CA LYS A 481 47.88 103.08 6.72
C LYS A 481 48.23 101.82 5.91
N ARG A 482 49.47 101.69 5.43
CA ARG A 482 49.96 100.51 4.70
C ARG A 482 49.89 99.26 5.57
N LYS A 483 50.31 99.33 6.84
CA LYS A 483 50.21 98.25 7.82
C LYS A 483 48.77 97.87 8.12
N LEU A 484 47.85 98.83 8.23
CA LEU A 484 46.41 98.56 8.37
C LEU A 484 45.84 97.85 7.13
N VAL A 485 46.19 98.30 5.92
CA VAL A 485 45.79 97.63 4.66
C VAL A 485 46.45 96.25 4.51
N GLU A 486 47.71 96.10 4.94
CA GLU A 486 48.44 94.83 4.91
C GLU A 486 47.88 93.82 5.91
N VAL A 487 47.51 94.25 7.12
CA VAL A 487 46.81 93.42 8.11
C VAL A 487 45.41 93.06 7.59
N ASN A 488 44.62 94.01 7.08
CA ASN A 488 43.29 93.72 6.54
C ASN A 488 43.34 92.75 5.33
N THR A 489 44.31 92.91 4.42
CA THR A 489 44.50 91.97 3.29
C THR A 489 45.07 90.62 3.71
N LYS A 490 45.79 90.53 4.83
CA LYS A 490 46.13 89.24 5.48
C LYS A 490 44.91 88.59 6.12
N THR A 491 44.06 89.36 6.81
CA THR A 491 42.80 88.88 7.40
C THR A 491 41.88 88.29 6.33
N MET A 492 41.54 89.04 5.27
CA MET A 492 40.69 88.53 4.17
C MET A 492 41.29 87.27 3.51
N LYS A 493 42.61 87.20 3.34
CA LYS A 493 43.29 86.01 2.80
C LYS A 493 43.26 84.80 3.75
N ARG A 494 43.15 84.98 5.07
CA ARG A 494 42.91 83.88 6.02
C ARG A 494 41.43 83.48 6.07
N GLU A 495 40.51 84.45 6.00
CA GLU A 495 39.07 84.18 5.92
C GLU A 495 38.75 83.31 4.69
N HIS A 496 39.15 83.72 3.49
CA HIS A 496 38.93 82.92 2.27
C HIS A 496 39.59 81.53 2.31
N ARG A 497 40.67 81.34 3.08
CA ARG A 497 41.26 80.00 3.32
C ARG A 497 40.41 79.17 4.28
N GLY A 498 39.93 79.79 5.36
CA GLY A 498 38.99 79.17 6.30
C GLY A 498 37.67 78.77 5.63
N ASP A 499 37.15 79.62 4.75
CA ASP A 499 35.95 79.35 3.94
C ASP A 499 36.16 78.17 2.99
N HIS A 500 37.29 78.15 2.26
CA HIS A 500 37.65 77.08 1.35
C HIS A 500 37.81 75.72 2.06
N LEU A 501 38.52 75.70 3.20
CA LEU A 501 38.67 74.50 4.03
C LEU A 501 37.34 74.06 4.66
N SER A 502 36.48 75.01 5.04
CA SER A 502 35.13 74.71 5.55
C SER A 502 34.25 74.09 4.46
N LYS A 503 34.36 74.56 3.21
CA LYS A 503 33.66 73.95 2.07
C LYS A 503 34.14 72.51 1.82
N LEU A 504 35.45 72.28 1.75
CA LEU A 504 36.02 70.93 1.59
C LEU A 504 35.56 69.98 2.72
N LEU A 505 35.44 70.48 3.94
CA LEU A 505 34.92 69.74 5.09
C LEU A 505 33.43 69.36 4.96
N GLU A 506 32.58 70.22 4.40
CA GLU A 506 31.18 69.86 4.10
C GLU A 506 31.07 68.90 2.91
N ASP A 507 31.83 69.13 1.84
CA ASP A 507 31.85 68.27 0.65
C ASP A 507 32.26 66.82 1.02
N SER A 508 33.28 66.66 1.87
CA SER A 508 33.68 65.35 2.42
C SER A 508 32.63 64.73 3.35
N LYS A 509 31.94 65.51 4.18
CA LYS A 509 30.81 65.01 5.01
C LYS A 509 29.68 64.47 4.14
N LEU A 510 29.27 65.21 3.11
CA LEU A 510 28.23 64.77 2.16
C LEU A 510 28.63 63.46 1.47
N LYS A 511 29.91 63.31 1.09
CA LYS A 511 30.39 62.08 0.46
C LYS A 511 30.43 60.88 1.41
N ILE A 512 30.73 61.08 2.71
CA ILE A 512 30.61 60.00 3.70
C ILE A 512 29.15 59.59 3.89
N ASN A 513 28.21 60.54 4.00
CA ASN A 513 26.79 60.23 4.18
C ASN A 513 26.24 59.35 3.04
N GLU A 514 26.64 59.64 1.80
CA GLU A 514 26.25 58.82 0.63
C GLU A 514 26.90 57.43 0.64
N LEU A 515 28.18 57.30 1.02
CA LEU A 515 28.82 55.98 1.19
C LEU A 515 28.19 55.17 2.34
N GLN A 516 27.78 55.82 3.43
CA GLN A 516 27.07 55.17 4.54
C GLN A 516 25.67 54.70 4.13
N LYS A 517 24.97 55.47 3.30
CA LYS A 517 23.69 55.07 2.69
C LYS A 517 23.86 53.83 1.79
N GLN A 518 24.90 53.79 0.95
CA GLN A 518 25.22 52.62 0.11
C GLN A 518 25.53 51.37 0.95
N ILE A 519 26.32 51.50 2.02
CA ILE A 519 26.58 50.41 2.98
C ILE A 519 25.26 49.92 3.62
N HIS A 520 24.39 50.83 4.05
CA HIS A 520 23.10 50.46 4.66
C HIS A 520 22.18 49.75 3.67
N GLU A 521 22.16 50.17 2.40
CA GLU A 521 21.35 49.55 1.35
C GLU A 521 21.83 48.12 1.04
N LEU A 522 23.14 47.93 0.86
CA LEU A 522 23.75 46.60 0.66
C LEU A 522 23.46 45.67 1.84
N SER A 523 23.72 46.09 3.09
CA SER A 523 23.43 45.28 4.28
C SER A 523 21.93 45.10 4.58
N SER A 524 21.04 45.94 4.03
CA SER A 524 19.59 45.71 4.10
C SER A 524 19.18 44.56 3.16
N ASN A 525 19.78 44.50 1.98
CA ASN A 525 19.50 43.46 1.00
C ASN A 525 20.15 42.12 1.40
N GLU A 526 21.36 42.14 1.97
CA GLU A 526 22.01 41.01 2.64
C GLU A 526 21.09 40.33 3.67
N LYS A 527 20.50 41.12 4.59
CA LYS A 527 19.58 40.59 5.62
C LYS A 527 18.34 39.91 5.02
N LYS A 528 17.71 40.52 4.02
CA LYS A 528 16.53 39.92 3.33
C LYS A 528 16.88 38.59 2.67
N ILE A 529 18.09 38.47 2.09
CA ILE A 529 18.58 37.23 1.48
C ILE A 529 18.84 36.17 2.57
N GLY A 530 19.44 36.55 3.70
CA GLY A 530 19.63 35.68 4.86
C GLY A 530 18.30 35.17 5.45
N GLU A 531 17.30 36.03 5.61
CA GLU A 531 15.95 35.67 6.08
C GLU A 531 15.24 34.72 5.11
N LEU A 532 15.37 34.94 3.79
CA LEU A 532 14.89 34.01 2.75
C LEU A 532 15.57 32.64 2.83
N PHE A 533 16.89 32.60 3.04
CA PHE A 533 17.64 31.36 3.19
C PHE A 533 17.23 30.60 4.46
N VAL A 534 17.06 31.29 5.59
CA VAL A 534 16.56 30.67 6.85
C VAL A 534 15.13 30.15 6.68
N SER A 535 14.26 30.89 6.00
CA SER A 535 12.89 30.45 5.68
C SER A 535 12.88 29.17 4.83
N SER A 536 13.73 29.09 3.80
CA SER A 536 13.88 27.90 2.95
C SER A 536 14.30 26.65 3.75
N ASN A 537 15.21 26.78 4.71
CA ASN A 537 15.65 25.65 5.56
C ASN A 537 14.51 25.06 6.41
N ASN A 538 13.48 25.83 6.75
CA ASN A 538 12.30 25.30 7.45
C ASN A 538 11.42 24.42 6.52
N GLY A 539 11.39 24.71 5.21
CA GLY A 539 10.74 23.85 4.20
C GLY A 539 11.41 22.48 4.10
N ILE A 540 12.74 22.45 4.07
CA ILE A 540 13.54 21.21 4.03
C ILE A 540 13.20 20.26 5.19
N SER A 541 12.82 20.79 6.36
CA SER A 541 12.35 19.99 7.50
C SER A 541 11.08 19.17 7.19
N ALA A 542 10.11 19.79 6.50
CA ALA A 542 8.87 19.15 6.07
C ALA A 542 9.12 18.14 4.93
N GLU A 543 9.92 18.51 3.92
CA GLU A 543 10.35 17.62 2.83
C GLU A 543 11.05 16.37 3.38
N VAL A 544 11.94 16.53 4.38
CA VAL A 544 12.61 15.42 5.06
C VAL A 544 11.64 14.55 5.87
N ALA A 545 10.52 15.09 6.37
CA ALA A 545 9.46 14.31 6.99
C ALA A 545 8.63 13.52 5.95
N GLU A 546 8.32 14.13 4.80
CA GLU A 546 7.61 13.50 3.69
C GLU A 546 8.45 12.38 3.05
N VAL A 547 9.74 12.61 2.79
CA VAL A 547 10.68 11.57 2.32
C VAL A 547 10.79 10.41 3.32
N LYS A 548 10.71 10.67 4.63
CA LYS A 548 10.62 9.60 5.65
C LYS A 548 9.31 8.82 5.58
N LEU A 549 8.19 9.45 5.22
CA LEU A 549 6.89 8.80 5.04
C LEU A 549 6.88 7.93 3.76
N LEU A 550 7.30 8.49 2.62
CA LEU A 550 7.46 7.77 1.35
C LEU A 550 8.40 6.56 1.51
N LYS A 551 9.50 6.71 2.26
CA LYS A 551 10.43 5.61 2.58
C LYS A 551 9.82 4.51 3.47
N LYS A 552 8.76 4.81 4.25
CA LYS A 552 7.97 3.79 4.96
C LYS A 552 6.99 3.10 4.01
N GLN A 553 6.24 3.85 3.20
CA GLN A 553 5.32 3.29 2.20
C GLN A 553 6.04 2.36 1.21
N LEU A 554 7.22 2.75 0.71
CA LEU A 554 8.05 1.94 -0.17
C LEU A 554 8.56 0.62 0.48
N LYS A 555 8.70 0.56 1.81
CA LYS A 555 8.99 -0.70 2.51
C LYS A 555 7.78 -1.62 2.52
N PHE A 556 6.63 -1.08 2.93
CA PHE A 556 5.37 -1.83 2.98
C PHE A 556 4.97 -2.37 1.60
N GLU A 557 5.13 -1.59 0.54
CA GLU A 557 4.81 -2.06 -0.81
C GLU A 557 5.80 -3.12 -1.33
N LYS A 558 7.09 -3.05 -0.93
CA LYS A 558 8.05 -4.14 -1.19
C LYS A 558 7.68 -5.43 -0.45
N GLU A 559 7.13 -5.34 0.76
CA GLU A 559 6.62 -6.48 1.51
C GLU A 559 5.36 -7.07 0.86
N ARG A 560 4.43 -6.24 0.37
CA ARG A 560 3.28 -6.67 -0.43
C ARG A 560 3.68 -7.35 -1.73
N VAL A 561 4.64 -6.79 -2.48
CA VAL A 561 5.19 -7.40 -3.70
C VAL A 561 5.90 -8.73 -3.41
N LYS A 562 6.57 -8.87 -2.26
CA LYS A 562 7.14 -10.15 -1.83
C LYS A 562 6.03 -11.17 -1.55
N HIS A 563 5.02 -10.80 -0.78
CA HIS A 563 3.87 -11.67 -0.48
C HIS A 563 3.12 -12.10 -1.75
N ALA A 564 2.95 -11.21 -2.74
CA ALA A 564 2.34 -11.55 -4.02
C ALA A 564 3.16 -12.60 -4.80
N LYS A 565 4.50 -12.50 -4.80
CA LYS A 565 5.39 -13.50 -5.40
C LYS A 565 5.36 -14.84 -4.67
N ASP A 566 5.29 -14.83 -3.34
CA ASP A 566 5.18 -16.04 -2.53
C ASP A 566 3.81 -16.74 -2.75
N VAL A 567 2.71 -15.99 -2.90
CA VAL A 567 1.38 -16.51 -3.28
C VAL A 567 1.40 -17.11 -4.69
N ALA A 568 1.88 -16.40 -5.70
CA ALA A 568 1.95 -16.92 -7.07
C ALA A 568 2.81 -18.20 -7.17
N ARG A 569 3.86 -18.34 -6.34
CA ARG A 569 4.63 -19.59 -6.23
C ARG A 569 3.79 -20.72 -5.62
N LEU A 570 3.04 -20.46 -4.55
CA LEU A 570 2.15 -21.45 -3.92
C LEU A 570 1.01 -21.89 -4.87
N GLU A 571 0.41 -20.96 -5.60
CA GLU A 571 -0.64 -21.26 -6.60
C GLU A 571 -0.10 -22.08 -7.77
N LYS A 572 1.13 -21.79 -8.24
CA LYS A 572 1.81 -22.64 -9.23
C LYS A 572 2.07 -24.05 -8.70
N CYS A 573 2.57 -24.19 -7.46
CA CYS A 573 2.76 -25.51 -6.85
C CYS A 573 1.45 -26.29 -6.69
N ARG A 574 0.36 -25.61 -6.27
CA ARG A 574 -0.98 -26.20 -6.17
C ARG A 574 -1.51 -26.66 -7.54
N SER A 575 -1.32 -25.86 -8.58
CA SER A 575 -1.76 -26.19 -9.94
C SER A 575 -1.01 -27.41 -10.48
N ASN A 576 0.30 -27.48 -10.27
CA ASN A 576 1.11 -28.65 -10.62
C ASN A 576 0.64 -29.92 -9.89
N LEU A 577 0.34 -29.83 -8.58
CA LEU A 577 -0.14 -30.97 -7.78
C LEU A 577 -1.50 -31.45 -8.29
N LEU A 578 -2.46 -30.54 -8.51
CA LEU A 578 -3.77 -30.88 -9.06
C LEU A 578 -3.66 -31.53 -10.46
N GLN A 579 -2.74 -31.06 -11.30
CA GLN A 579 -2.48 -31.66 -12.61
C GLN A 579 -1.89 -33.08 -12.49
N GLN A 580 -1.03 -33.34 -11.50
CA GLN A 580 -0.48 -34.67 -11.20
C GLN A 580 -1.56 -35.62 -10.66
N GLU A 581 -2.41 -35.16 -9.74
CA GLU A 581 -3.55 -35.93 -9.21
C GLU A 581 -4.54 -36.30 -10.33
N LEU A 582 -4.90 -35.33 -11.18
CA LEU A 582 -5.80 -35.52 -12.31
C LEU A 582 -5.19 -36.47 -13.36
N GLY A 583 -3.88 -36.41 -13.59
CA GLY A 583 -3.15 -37.40 -14.40
C GLY A 583 -3.18 -38.82 -13.83
N CYS A 584 -2.99 -38.97 -12.51
CA CYS A 584 -3.11 -40.24 -11.80
C CYS A 584 -4.54 -40.81 -11.87
N MET A 585 -5.56 -39.95 -11.74
CA MET A 585 -6.96 -40.35 -11.90
C MET A 585 -7.30 -40.76 -13.34
N LYS A 586 -6.75 -40.08 -14.36
CA LYS A 586 -6.88 -40.49 -15.76
C LYS A 586 -6.27 -41.88 -16.01
N LEU A 587 -5.08 -42.16 -15.49
CA LEU A 587 -4.46 -43.49 -15.59
C LEU A 587 -5.29 -44.59 -14.92
N LYS A 588 -5.87 -44.33 -13.73
CA LYS A 588 -6.79 -45.26 -13.06
C LYS A 588 -8.09 -45.48 -13.84
N LEU A 589 -8.59 -44.45 -14.51
CA LEU A 589 -9.79 -44.55 -15.34
C LEU A 589 -9.52 -45.41 -16.59
N ILE A 590 -8.36 -45.24 -17.24
CA ILE A 590 -7.92 -46.08 -18.37
C ILE A 590 -7.80 -47.55 -17.90
N GLN A 591 -7.10 -47.82 -16.79
CA GLN A 591 -7.00 -49.18 -16.24
C GLN A 591 -8.33 -49.82 -15.83
N LEU A 592 -9.36 -49.00 -15.55
CA LEU A 592 -10.73 -49.49 -15.32
C LEU A 592 -11.45 -49.80 -16.64
N LEU A 593 -11.26 -48.99 -17.68
CA LEU A 593 -11.78 -49.25 -19.03
C LEU A 593 -11.13 -50.51 -19.64
N ASP A 594 -9.80 -50.62 -19.61
CA ASP A 594 -9.06 -51.81 -20.08
C ASP A 594 -9.57 -53.11 -19.42
N ARG A 595 -9.96 -53.01 -18.14
CA ARG A 595 -10.54 -54.11 -17.36
C ARG A 595 -12.01 -54.39 -17.71
N LEU A 596 -12.81 -53.37 -18.02
CA LEU A 596 -14.17 -53.57 -18.52
C LEU A 596 -14.13 -54.23 -19.90
N ASP A 597 -13.28 -53.75 -20.81
CA ASP A 597 -13.11 -54.33 -22.15
C ASP A 597 -12.64 -55.80 -22.06
N ALA A 598 -11.70 -56.11 -21.16
CA ALA A 598 -11.29 -57.51 -20.90
C ALA A 598 -12.46 -58.38 -20.39
N VAL A 599 -13.36 -57.83 -19.57
CA VAL A 599 -14.55 -58.53 -19.06
C VAL A 599 -15.62 -58.70 -20.13
N ASP A 600 -15.89 -57.69 -20.96
CA ASP A 600 -16.83 -57.81 -22.08
C ASP A 600 -16.31 -58.81 -23.13
N ASN A 601 -15.00 -58.86 -23.40
CA ASN A 601 -14.40 -59.91 -24.23
C ASN A 601 -14.62 -61.31 -23.63
N CYS A 602 -14.59 -61.48 -22.30
CA CYS A 602 -14.93 -62.76 -21.65
C CYS A 602 -16.42 -63.13 -21.81
N PHE A 603 -17.33 -62.17 -22.07
CA PHE A 603 -18.73 -62.43 -22.39
C PHE A 603 -19.01 -62.59 -23.90
N LEU A 604 -18.04 -62.25 -24.76
CA LEU A 604 -18.11 -62.41 -26.21
C LEU A 604 -17.48 -63.73 -26.72
N ALA A 605 -16.83 -64.50 -25.85
CA ALA A 605 -16.29 -65.82 -26.18
C ALA A 605 -17.38 -66.74 -26.76
N PRO A 606 -17.20 -67.33 -27.96
CA PRO A 606 -18.11 -68.32 -28.51
C PRO A 606 -18.26 -69.53 -27.58
N ALA A 607 -19.47 -70.07 -27.49
CA ALA A 607 -19.75 -71.31 -26.77
C ALA A 607 -19.40 -72.54 -27.63
N GLU A 608 -18.14 -72.65 -28.03
CA GLU A 608 -17.57 -73.82 -28.69
C GLU A 608 -17.26 -74.90 -27.64
N GLY A 609 -17.51 -76.18 -27.96
CA GLY A 609 -17.20 -77.30 -27.07
C GLY A 609 -18.32 -77.81 -26.15
N ILE A 610 -19.53 -78.07 -26.67
CA ILE A 610 -20.49 -79.03 -26.07
C ILE A 610 -21.10 -79.97 -27.14
N TYR A 611 -20.27 -80.39 -28.10
CA TYR A 611 -20.61 -81.38 -29.13
C TYR A 611 -19.39 -82.28 -29.43
N ASP A 612 -18.92 -82.99 -28.41
CA ASP A 612 -18.06 -84.18 -28.53
C ASP A 612 -18.47 -85.16 -27.43
N MET A 613 -19.25 -86.18 -27.80
CA MET A 613 -19.76 -87.27 -26.96
C MET A 613 -20.10 -88.45 -27.89
N GLU A 614 -19.09 -89.23 -28.27
CA GLU A 614 -19.20 -90.64 -28.69
C GLU A 614 -18.63 -91.53 -27.58
#